data_AF-Q18279-F1
#
_entry.id   AF-Q18279-F1
#
_cell.length_a   1.000
_cell.length_b   1.000
_cell.length_c   1.000
_cell.angle_alpha   90.00
_cell.angle_beta   90.00
_cell.angle_gamma   90.00
#
_symmetry.space_group_name_H-M   'P 1'
#
loop_
_entity.id
_entity.type
_entity.pdbx_description
1 polymer ?
#
loop_
_entity_poly.entity_id
_entity_poly.type
_entity_poly.pdbx_seq_one_letter_code
_entity_poly.pdbx_strand_id
1 'polypeptide(L)'
;MKSIFVFAVLAALALGAQSAPSPCESCKSMVQNFIDASKDRMKMAQLKVSLSMLCVGTSHQSDCSKTLDKLDFIAYKLAPYLADTSAVCSKLQMCGESQFSPLARLAMLYLKKSEAIVANDNIMRQEVCDECQASTAQIGKLVGDEFTTYAVKSTLQRFVCKSAGKAHKACNIFVSSVIPDLMTEMKDMFTEKELMCSNMGLCSATSKPAAREAPKQPASEMWKSMGMVKTSNGEELMSCFECTLSADALLQEFIDKRQGTADDIQTVACNKMVANWTDGCNDFVHMYMSTVLFLTYNQFDGRGICTMMHSCEKKENALVEMAMSEKVMLGCENCKAVEHFFAQNQEALHSHAVDGLYSNVCQKLPTALGTMCEASIIRLSRKFFARTADLAASGAMCSQMC
;
A
#
# COMPACT_ATOMS: atom_id res chain seq x y z
N MET A 1 -19.45 18.45 60.62
CA MET A 1 -19.71 17.33 59.69
C MET A 1 -20.31 17.71 58.32
N LYS A 2 -20.33 18.98 57.87
CA LYS A 2 -20.75 19.31 56.48
C LYS A 2 -19.83 20.24 55.67
N SER A 3 -18.80 20.86 56.26
CA SER A 3 -17.86 21.73 55.50
C SER A 3 -16.46 21.16 55.27
N ILE A 4 -16.04 20.11 55.98
CA ILE A 4 -14.70 19.52 55.81
C ILE A 4 -14.66 18.56 54.60
N PHE A 5 -15.78 17.89 54.28
CA PHE A 5 -15.84 16.99 53.12
C PHE A 5 -15.84 17.73 51.77
N VAL A 6 -16.31 18.97 51.71
CA VAL A 6 -16.35 19.74 50.45
C VAL A 6 -14.94 20.20 50.06
N PHE A 7 -14.09 20.56 51.03
CA PHE A 7 -12.70 20.92 50.76
C PHE A 7 -11.83 19.71 50.41
N ALA A 8 -12.08 18.53 50.98
CA ALA A 8 -11.37 17.31 50.61
C ALA A 8 -11.73 16.84 49.17
N VAL A 9 -12.99 16.99 48.76
CA VAL A 9 -13.42 16.64 47.39
C VAL A 9 -12.95 17.68 46.38
N LEU A 10 -12.94 18.98 46.71
CA LEU A 10 -12.41 20.01 45.81
C LEU A 10 -10.88 19.99 45.72
N ALA A 11 -10.16 19.64 46.79
CA ALA A 11 -8.72 19.41 46.75
C ALA A 11 -8.36 18.12 45.97
N ALA A 12 -9.21 17.09 46.04
CA ALA A 12 -9.05 15.89 45.21
C ALA A 12 -9.35 16.15 43.71
N LEU A 13 -10.24 17.10 43.40
CA LEU A 13 -10.50 17.52 42.02
C LEU A 13 -9.42 18.46 41.45
N ALA A 14 -8.57 19.05 42.29
CA ALA A 14 -7.50 19.94 41.84
C ALA A 14 -6.14 19.25 41.59
N LEU A 15 -5.97 17.97 41.94
CA LEU A 15 -4.70 17.25 41.75
C LEU A 15 -4.85 15.91 41.01
N GLY A 16 -6.02 15.66 40.42
CA GLY A 16 -6.34 14.39 39.75
C GLY A 16 -6.55 14.47 38.24
N ALA A 17 -6.32 15.62 37.59
CA ALA A 17 -6.12 15.65 36.15
C ALA A 17 -4.77 14.98 35.85
N GLN A 18 -4.73 13.65 35.94
CA GLN A 18 -3.68 12.85 35.33
C GLN A 18 -3.74 13.17 33.85
N SER A 19 -2.90 14.12 33.43
CA SER A 19 -2.55 14.32 32.05
C SER A 19 -2.15 12.96 31.49
N ALA A 20 -2.70 12.62 30.32
CA ALA A 20 -2.47 11.35 29.66
C ALA A 20 -0.96 11.00 29.64
N PRO A 21 -0.59 9.71 29.82
CA PRO A 21 0.80 9.32 29.77
C PRO A 21 1.37 9.67 28.40
N SER A 22 2.42 10.49 28.38
CA SER A 22 3.14 10.88 27.17
C SER A 22 3.50 9.64 26.32
N PRO A 23 3.80 9.78 25.01
CA PRO A 23 4.30 8.66 24.20
C PRO A 23 5.47 7.91 24.85
N CYS A 24 6.32 8.63 25.60
CA CYS A 24 7.38 8.05 26.41
C CYS A 24 6.85 7.15 27.53
N GLU A 25 5.89 7.64 28.32
CA GLU A 25 5.29 6.86 29.42
C GLU A 25 4.46 5.67 28.90
N SER A 26 3.74 5.85 27.80
CA SER A 26 3.03 4.76 27.10
C SER A 26 4.01 3.70 26.60
N CYS A 27 5.15 4.11 26.02
CA CYS A 27 6.21 3.17 25.63
C CYS A 27 6.79 2.42 26.83
N LYS A 28 7.16 3.13 27.90
CA LYS A 28 7.73 2.51 29.11
C LYS A 28 6.78 1.49 29.70
N SER A 29 5.49 1.83 29.76
CA SER A 29 4.44 0.92 30.22
C SER A 29 4.36 -0.33 29.32
N MET A 30 4.40 -0.19 28.00
CA MET A 30 4.39 -1.35 27.09
C MET A 30 5.64 -2.22 27.22
N VAL A 31 6.83 -1.63 27.29
CA VAL A 31 8.07 -2.38 27.47
C VAL A 31 8.02 -3.12 28.81
N GLN A 32 7.51 -2.48 29.87
CA GLN A 32 7.33 -3.15 31.16
C GLN A 32 6.31 -4.29 31.10
N ASN A 33 5.15 -4.08 30.45
CA ASN A 33 4.16 -5.14 30.24
C ASN A 33 4.75 -6.33 29.48
N PHE A 34 5.60 -6.08 28.48
CA PHE A 34 6.30 -7.14 27.75
C PHE A 34 7.30 -7.89 28.64
N ILE A 35 8.08 -7.19 29.45
CA ILE A 35 9.00 -7.79 30.43
C ILE A 35 8.24 -8.65 31.43
N ASP A 36 7.13 -8.13 31.97
CA ASP A 36 6.32 -8.83 32.96
C ASP A 36 5.65 -10.05 32.35
N ALA A 37 5.12 -9.91 31.14
CA ALA A 37 4.60 -11.04 30.38
C ALA A 37 5.71 -12.07 30.12
N SER A 38 6.93 -11.67 29.76
CA SER A 38 8.04 -12.59 29.46
C SER A 38 8.43 -13.49 30.64
N LYS A 39 8.13 -13.05 31.86
CA LYS A 39 8.33 -13.80 33.11
C LYS A 39 7.14 -14.68 33.47
N ASP A 40 5.98 -14.48 32.83
CA ASP A 40 4.72 -15.14 33.10
C ASP A 40 4.26 -15.95 31.88
N ARG A 41 4.34 -17.29 31.99
CA ARG A 41 3.97 -18.19 30.89
C ARG A 41 2.53 -18.00 30.41
N MET A 42 1.59 -17.65 31.29
CA MET A 42 0.19 -17.46 30.89
C MET A 42 0.03 -16.16 30.10
N LYS A 43 0.65 -15.07 30.55
CA LYS A 43 0.64 -13.79 29.81
C LYS A 43 1.34 -13.91 28.46
N MET A 44 2.48 -14.62 28.38
CA MET A 44 3.13 -14.91 27.10
C MET A 44 2.24 -15.73 26.16
N ALA A 45 1.57 -16.77 26.67
CA ALA A 45 0.65 -17.56 25.87
C ALA A 45 -0.50 -16.70 25.31
N GLN A 46 -1.07 -15.82 26.13
CA GLN A 46 -2.11 -14.89 25.69
C GLN A 46 -1.59 -13.90 24.64
N LEU A 47 -0.39 -13.35 24.82
CA LEU A 47 0.24 -12.46 23.84
C LEU A 47 0.49 -13.18 22.51
N LYS A 48 1.01 -14.43 22.54
CA LYS A 48 1.22 -15.25 21.34
C LYS A 48 -0.08 -15.48 20.58
N VAL A 49 -1.18 -15.79 21.29
CA VAL A 49 -2.51 -15.94 20.68
C VAL A 49 -2.94 -14.63 20.02
N SER A 50 -2.82 -13.49 20.71
CA SER A 50 -3.15 -12.18 20.15
C SER A 50 -2.33 -11.84 18.89
N LEU A 51 -1.02 -12.11 18.90
CA LEU A 51 -0.14 -11.88 17.76
C LEU A 51 -0.39 -12.87 16.63
N SER A 52 -0.83 -14.10 16.92
CA SER A 52 -1.12 -15.11 15.90
C SER A 52 -2.23 -14.68 14.94
N MET A 53 -3.20 -13.88 15.42
CA MET A 53 -4.23 -13.28 14.58
C MET A 53 -3.65 -12.33 13.52
N LEU A 54 -2.50 -11.71 13.79
CA LEU A 54 -1.79 -10.86 12.83
C LEU A 54 -1.05 -11.70 11.76
N CYS A 55 -0.69 -12.94 12.06
CA CYS A 55 0.02 -13.81 11.12
C CYS A 55 -0.88 -14.33 9.98
N VAL A 56 -2.15 -14.64 10.28
CA VAL A 56 -3.07 -15.34 9.36
C VAL A 56 -3.32 -14.58 8.06
N GLY A 57 -3.23 -13.24 8.06
CA GLY A 57 -3.41 -12.45 6.84
C GLY A 57 -2.15 -12.37 5.96
N THR A 58 -0.97 -12.61 6.50
CA THR A 58 0.27 -12.25 5.79
C THR A 58 0.73 -13.35 4.82
N SER A 59 1.40 -12.96 3.73
CA SER A 59 2.17 -13.88 2.88
C SER A 59 3.28 -14.63 3.65
N HIS A 60 3.58 -14.19 4.86
CA HIS A 60 4.58 -14.78 5.76
C HIS A 60 3.93 -15.55 6.91
N GLN A 61 2.67 -15.97 6.81
CA GLN A 61 1.94 -16.63 7.89
C GLN A 61 2.75 -17.75 8.58
N SER A 62 3.36 -18.65 7.80
CA SER A 62 4.22 -19.72 8.33
C SER A 62 5.39 -19.18 9.15
N ASP A 63 6.12 -18.20 8.63
CA ASP A 63 7.34 -17.68 9.28
C ASP A 63 6.99 -16.79 10.48
N CYS A 64 5.89 -16.06 10.38
CA CYS A 64 5.28 -15.32 11.49
C CYS A 64 4.90 -16.27 12.62
N SER A 65 4.16 -17.35 12.34
CA SER A 65 3.80 -18.37 13.34
C SER A 65 5.03 -19.03 13.97
N LYS A 66 6.04 -19.41 13.16
CA LYS A 66 7.31 -19.95 13.67
C LYS A 66 8.06 -18.95 14.57
N THR A 67 7.98 -17.66 14.26
CA THR A 67 8.58 -16.60 15.08
C THR A 67 7.83 -16.48 16.40
N LEU A 68 6.49 -16.56 16.39
CA LEU A 68 5.67 -16.56 17.60
C LEU A 68 5.90 -17.79 18.47
N ASP A 69 6.14 -18.96 17.90
CA ASP A 69 6.51 -20.16 18.67
C ASP A 69 7.78 -19.91 19.48
N LYS A 70 8.76 -19.24 18.87
CA LYS A 70 10.03 -18.84 19.48
C LYS A 70 9.94 -17.58 20.36
N LEU A 71 8.77 -16.94 20.46
CA LEU A 71 8.64 -15.67 21.18
C LEU A 71 9.06 -15.78 22.64
N ASP A 72 8.84 -16.91 23.31
CA ASP A 72 9.31 -17.11 24.70
C ASP A 72 10.83 -17.01 24.79
N PHE A 73 11.54 -17.66 23.85
CA PHE A 73 12.99 -17.65 23.79
C PHE A 73 13.52 -16.26 23.41
N ILE A 74 12.88 -15.60 22.44
CA ILE A 74 13.21 -14.23 22.02
C ILE A 74 13.01 -13.27 23.20
N ALA A 75 11.87 -13.33 23.87
CA ALA A 75 11.55 -12.50 25.03
C ALA A 75 12.54 -12.73 26.17
N TYR A 76 12.89 -13.99 26.47
CA TYR A 76 13.91 -14.32 27.46
C TYR A 76 15.29 -13.73 27.12
N LYS A 77 15.71 -13.80 25.85
CA LYS A 77 16.98 -13.22 25.39
C LYS A 77 16.98 -11.70 25.36
N LEU A 78 15.82 -11.08 25.09
CA LEU A 78 15.68 -9.63 25.07
C LEU A 78 15.49 -9.01 26.46
N ALA A 79 14.93 -9.76 27.43
CA ALA A 79 14.61 -9.23 28.76
C ALA A 79 15.74 -8.44 29.43
N PRO A 80 17.03 -8.85 29.38
CA PRO A 80 18.13 -8.05 29.94
C PRO A 80 18.33 -6.70 29.23
N TYR A 81 18.08 -6.64 27.92
CA TYR A 81 18.18 -5.42 27.13
C TYR A 81 16.96 -4.50 27.32
N LEU A 82 15.82 -5.08 27.74
CA LEU A 82 14.59 -4.34 27.97
C LEU A 82 14.46 -3.78 29.38
N ALA A 83 15.27 -4.25 30.34
CA ALA A 83 15.19 -3.87 31.75
C ALA A 83 15.24 -2.35 31.99
N ASP A 84 16.02 -1.62 31.18
CA ASP A 84 15.96 -0.17 31.14
C ASP A 84 14.92 0.30 30.11
N THR A 85 13.67 0.37 30.55
CA THR A 85 12.55 0.80 29.70
C THR A 85 12.76 2.21 29.16
N SER A 86 13.44 3.09 29.90
CA SER A 86 13.71 4.46 29.48
C SER A 86 14.79 4.51 28.39
N ALA A 87 15.83 3.69 28.46
CA ALA A 87 16.83 3.57 27.40
C ALA A 87 16.25 2.94 26.14
N VAL A 88 15.44 1.88 26.27
CA VAL A 88 14.73 1.29 25.12
C VAL A 88 13.83 2.32 24.46
N CYS A 89 12.99 3.00 25.25
CA CYS A 89 12.09 4.00 24.73
C CYS A 89 12.84 5.21 24.17
N SER A 90 13.98 5.61 24.73
CA SER A 90 14.86 6.62 24.12
C SER A 90 15.45 6.14 22.78
N LYS A 91 15.86 4.87 22.70
CA LYS A 91 16.39 4.27 21.47
C LYS A 91 15.33 4.14 20.38
N LEU A 92 14.09 3.84 20.77
CA LEU A 92 12.90 3.88 19.92
C LEU A 92 12.41 5.31 19.63
N GLN A 93 13.09 6.34 20.16
CA GLN A 93 12.70 7.75 20.01
C GLN A 93 11.31 8.07 20.59
N MET A 94 10.86 7.29 21.56
CA MET A 94 9.63 7.50 22.32
C MET A 94 9.85 8.46 23.50
N CYS A 95 11.09 8.58 23.99
CA CYS A 95 11.50 9.50 25.04
C CYS A 95 12.53 10.51 24.51
N GLY A 96 12.23 11.80 24.62
CA GLY A 96 13.05 12.91 24.11
C GLY A 96 12.23 13.95 23.34
N GLU A 97 12.88 15.03 22.89
CA GLU A 97 12.27 16.07 22.05
C GLU A 97 11.97 15.61 20.61
N SER A 98 12.43 14.41 20.21
CA SER A 98 12.20 13.89 18.86
C SER A 98 10.71 13.63 18.66
N GLN A 99 10.08 14.52 17.91
CA GLN A 99 8.69 14.39 17.50
C GLN A 99 8.59 13.16 16.60
N PHE A 100 8.05 12.11 17.20
CA PHE A 100 7.72 10.87 16.54
C PHE A 100 7.03 11.10 15.17
N SER A 101 7.41 10.35 14.12
CA SER A 101 6.69 10.40 12.84
C SER A 101 5.26 9.89 13.02
N PRO A 102 4.20 10.63 12.67
CA PRO A 102 2.80 10.25 12.94
C PRO A 102 2.43 8.78 12.65
N LEU A 103 3.10 8.13 11.70
CA LEU A 103 2.93 6.73 11.34
C LEU A 103 3.19 5.72 12.47
N ALA A 104 4.34 5.75 13.12
CA ALA A 104 4.60 4.74 14.15
C ALA A 104 3.91 5.08 15.51
N ARG A 105 3.30 6.28 15.68
CA ARG A 105 2.29 6.54 16.72
C ARG A 105 1.06 5.70 16.45
N LEU A 106 0.60 5.63 15.19
CA LEU A 106 -0.49 4.73 14.81
C LEU A 106 -0.15 3.25 15.10
N ALA A 107 1.09 2.83 14.86
CA ALA A 107 1.52 1.46 15.18
C ALA A 107 1.37 1.14 16.68
N MET A 108 1.72 2.07 17.56
CA MET A 108 1.54 1.92 19.01
C MET A 108 0.07 1.86 19.42
N LEU A 109 -0.79 2.62 18.75
CA LEU A 109 -2.24 2.60 19.03
C LEU A 109 -2.89 1.24 18.78
N TYR A 110 -2.40 0.49 17.80
CA TYR A 110 -2.87 -0.89 17.58
C TYR A 110 -2.54 -1.81 18.75
N LEU A 111 -1.35 -1.68 19.33
CA LEU A 111 -0.97 -2.45 20.52
C LEU A 111 -1.84 -2.06 21.72
N LYS A 112 -2.00 -0.76 21.99
CA LYS A 112 -2.83 -0.25 23.10
C LYS A 112 -4.31 -0.65 22.95
N LYS A 113 -4.84 -0.65 21.72
CA LYS A 113 -6.20 -1.15 21.45
C LYS A 113 -6.36 -2.62 21.86
N SER A 114 -5.36 -3.46 21.55
CA SER A 114 -5.42 -4.88 21.92
C SER A 114 -5.47 -5.07 23.44
N GLU A 115 -4.70 -4.28 24.20
CA GLU A 115 -4.72 -4.27 25.66
C GLU A 115 -6.08 -3.79 26.20
N ALA A 116 -6.63 -2.70 25.65
CA ALA A 116 -7.94 -2.16 26.05
C ALA A 116 -9.09 -3.14 25.77
N ILE A 117 -9.01 -3.92 24.69
CA ILE A 117 -9.99 -4.98 24.40
C ILE A 117 -9.90 -6.09 25.45
N VAL A 118 -8.69 -6.56 25.77
CA VAL A 118 -8.47 -7.60 26.79
C VAL A 118 -8.92 -7.15 28.18
N ALA A 119 -8.67 -5.89 28.54
CA ALA A 119 -9.08 -5.32 29.82
C ALA A 119 -10.56 -4.91 29.87
N ASN A 120 -11.27 -4.92 28.72
CA ASN A 120 -12.60 -4.34 28.54
C ASN A 120 -12.72 -2.89 29.06
N ASP A 121 -11.70 -2.09 28.80
CA ASP A 121 -11.60 -0.70 29.29
C ASP A 121 -12.07 0.29 28.22
N ASN A 122 -13.26 0.87 28.43
CA ASN A 122 -13.84 1.84 27.51
C ASN A 122 -13.13 3.20 27.52
N ILE A 123 -12.49 3.58 28.63
CA ILE A 123 -11.74 4.84 28.74
C ILE A 123 -10.49 4.73 27.86
N MET A 124 -9.76 3.62 27.98
CA MET A 124 -8.60 3.33 27.12
C MET A 124 -8.97 3.24 25.64
N ARG A 125 -10.15 2.69 25.30
CA ARG A 125 -10.64 2.68 23.92
C ARG A 125 -10.90 4.08 23.36
N GLN A 126 -11.52 4.96 24.16
CA GLN A 126 -11.76 6.35 23.76
C GLN A 126 -10.43 7.10 23.58
N GLU A 127 -9.47 6.90 24.48
CA GLU A 127 -8.14 7.51 24.39
C GLU A 127 -7.40 7.06 23.11
N VAL A 128 -7.50 5.78 22.75
CA VAL A 128 -6.94 5.27 21.49
C VAL A 128 -7.58 5.94 20.27
N CYS A 129 -8.89 6.16 20.29
CA CYS A 129 -9.61 6.85 19.23
C CYS A 129 -9.16 8.32 19.12
N ASP A 130 -9.09 9.04 20.25
CA ASP A 130 -8.71 10.45 20.28
C ASP A 130 -7.26 10.67 19.79
N GLU A 131 -6.31 9.82 20.20
CA GLU A 131 -4.92 9.88 19.75
C GLU A 131 -4.78 9.47 18.26
N CYS A 132 -5.61 8.53 17.79
CA CYS A 132 -5.67 8.22 16.36
C CYS A 132 -6.12 9.45 15.56
N GLN A 133 -7.17 10.14 16.02
CA GLN A 133 -7.68 11.32 15.33
C GLN A 133 -6.65 12.45 15.29
N ALA A 134 -5.92 12.66 16.38
CA ALA A 134 -4.83 13.63 16.44
C ALA A 134 -3.66 13.25 15.49
N SER A 135 -3.28 11.98 15.46
CA SER A 135 -2.21 11.47 14.59
C SER A 135 -2.59 11.56 13.10
N THR A 136 -3.84 11.21 12.77
CA THR A 136 -4.39 11.25 11.42
C THR A 136 -4.39 12.68 10.87
N ALA A 137 -4.79 13.67 11.68
CA ALA A 137 -4.75 15.07 11.28
C ALA A 137 -3.31 15.56 10.98
N GLN A 138 -2.29 15.05 11.68
CA GLN A 138 -0.89 15.36 11.36
C GLN A 138 -0.43 14.74 10.04
N ILE A 139 -0.85 13.49 9.76
CA ILE A 139 -0.58 12.83 8.47
C ILE A 139 -1.25 13.60 7.33
N GLY A 140 -2.50 14.03 7.52
CA GLY A 140 -3.22 14.84 6.52
C GLY A 140 -2.51 16.14 6.17
N LYS A 141 -1.85 16.79 7.15
CA LYS A 141 -1.01 17.97 6.89
C LYS A 141 0.23 17.63 6.05
N LEU A 142 0.89 16.51 6.34
CA LEU A 142 2.08 16.08 5.58
C LEU A 142 1.75 15.72 4.13
N VAL A 143 0.66 14.96 3.94
CA VAL A 143 0.20 14.53 2.62
C VAL A 143 -0.37 15.70 1.83
N GLY A 144 -1.14 16.56 2.49
CA GLY A 144 -1.79 17.72 1.88
C GLY A 144 -0.90 18.93 1.66
N ASP A 145 0.40 18.81 1.91
CA ASP A 145 1.37 19.88 1.71
C ASP A 145 1.72 20.03 0.21
N GLU A 146 1.86 21.27 -0.24
CA GLU A 146 2.17 21.58 -1.65
C GLU A 146 3.56 21.08 -2.06
N PHE A 147 4.53 21.12 -1.15
CA PHE A 147 5.87 20.58 -1.40
C PHE A 147 5.82 19.06 -1.49
N THR A 148 5.07 18.36 -0.65
CA THR A 148 4.87 16.90 -0.79
C THR A 148 4.25 16.56 -2.14
N THR A 149 3.19 17.25 -2.53
CA THR A 149 2.53 17.05 -3.84
C THR A 149 3.49 17.31 -5.00
N TYR A 150 4.27 18.39 -4.92
CA TYR A 150 5.31 18.71 -5.89
C TYR A 150 6.42 17.64 -5.95
N ALA A 151 6.87 17.15 -4.80
CA ALA A 151 7.91 16.13 -4.70
C ALA A 151 7.46 14.81 -5.33
N VAL A 152 6.23 14.35 -5.05
CA VAL A 152 5.65 13.15 -5.67
C VAL A 152 5.55 13.33 -7.19
N LYS A 153 4.96 14.45 -7.65
CA LYS A 153 4.81 14.75 -9.08
C LYS A 153 6.17 14.77 -9.79
N SER A 154 7.12 15.54 -9.28
CA SER A 154 8.44 15.70 -9.90
C SER A 154 9.27 14.41 -9.88
N THR A 155 9.12 13.59 -8.85
CA THR A 155 9.72 12.25 -8.76
C THR A 155 9.16 11.34 -9.85
N LEU A 156 7.84 11.25 -10.00
CA LEU A 156 7.22 10.44 -11.06
C LEU A 156 7.61 10.93 -12.47
N GLN A 157 7.63 12.24 -12.70
CA GLN A 157 8.10 12.79 -13.99
C GLN A 157 9.56 12.40 -14.27
N ARG A 158 10.42 12.46 -13.25
CA ARG A 158 11.85 12.16 -13.38
C ARG A 158 12.14 10.68 -13.60
N PHE A 159 11.49 9.79 -12.86
CA PHE A 159 11.82 8.37 -12.84
C PHE A 159 10.93 7.52 -13.73
N VAL A 160 9.65 7.90 -13.87
CA VAL A 160 8.69 7.18 -14.72
C VAL A 160 8.62 7.83 -16.10
N CYS A 161 8.22 9.09 -16.19
CA CYS A 161 7.96 9.69 -17.50
C CYS A 161 9.20 9.85 -18.36
N LYS A 162 10.36 10.19 -17.76
CA LYS A 162 11.63 10.30 -18.49
C LYS A 162 11.99 9.00 -19.24
N SER A 163 11.59 7.85 -18.70
CA SER A 163 11.82 6.53 -19.29
C SER A 163 10.79 6.16 -20.37
N ALA A 164 9.69 6.91 -20.49
CA ALA A 164 8.57 6.59 -21.39
C ALA A 164 8.83 6.89 -22.88
N GLY A 165 10.07 7.22 -23.28
CA GLY A 165 10.46 7.44 -24.67
C GLY A 165 9.57 8.47 -25.39
N LYS A 166 8.91 8.06 -26.49
CA LYS A 166 8.00 8.91 -27.26
C LYS A 166 6.78 9.40 -26.44
N ALA A 167 6.35 8.63 -25.44
CA ALA A 167 5.25 8.98 -24.56
C ALA A 167 5.65 9.90 -23.40
N HIS A 168 6.92 10.34 -23.32
CA HIS A 168 7.41 11.21 -22.22
C HIS A 168 6.53 12.45 -21.99
N LYS A 169 6.13 13.15 -23.06
CA LYS A 169 5.27 14.34 -22.95
C LYS A 169 3.86 13.98 -22.47
N ALA A 170 3.24 12.94 -23.05
CA ALA A 170 1.93 12.45 -22.63
C ALA A 170 1.92 12.02 -21.16
N CYS A 171 2.95 11.28 -20.72
CA CYS A 171 3.13 10.89 -19.34
C CYS A 171 3.26 12.11 -18.42
N ASN A 172 4.04 13.13 -18.80
CA ASN A 172 4.18 14.34 -17.99
C ASN A 172 2.86 15.09 -17.82
N ILE A 173 2.03 15.16 -18.88
CA ILE A 173 0.68 15.72 -18.81
C ILE A 173 -0.19 14.89 -17.86
N PHE A 174 -0.19 13.56 -18.03
CA PHE A 174 -0.94 12.65 -17.18
C PHE A 174 -0.58 12.82 -15.70
N VAL A 175 0.71 12.72 -15.36
CA VAL A 175 1.20 12.89 -13.98
C VAL A 175 0.88 14.28 -13.43
N SER A 176 1.02 15.33 -14.24
CA SER A 176 0.68 16.70 -13.80
C SER A 176 -0.80 16.91 -13.54
N SER A 177 -1.65 16.19 -14.27
CA SER A 177 -3.11 16.31 -14.20
C SER A 177 -3.70 15.45 -13.08
N VAL A 178 -3.18 14.24 -12.86
CA VAL A 178 -3.77 13.24 -11.97
C VAL A 178 -3.25 13.36 -10.54
N ILE A 179 -1.94 13.59 -10.35
CA ILE A 179 -1.33 13.56 -9.01
C ILE A 179 -1.91 14.61 -8.06
N PRO A 180 -2.09 15.89 -8.41
CA PRO A 180 -2.65 16.88 -7.49
C PRO A 180 -4.03 16.50 -6.94
N ASP A 181 -4.86 15.90 -7.80
CA ASP A 181 -6.20 15.44 -7.46
C ASP A 181 -6.17 14.25 -6.51
N LEU A 182 -5.25 13.30 -6.72
CA LEU A 182 -5.06 12.18 -5.80
C LEU A 182 -4.49 12.63 -4.45
N MET A 183 -3.55 13.57 -4.43
CA MET A 183 -2.99 14.12 -3.19
C MET A 183 -4.07 14.84 -2.39
N THR A 184 -4.95 15.60 -3.06
CA THR A 184 -6.12 16.23 -2.44
C THR A 184 -7.06 15.19 -1.85
N GLU A 185 -7.41 14.14 -2.60
CA GLU A 185 -8.27 13.06 -2.09
C GLU A 185 -7.64 12.35 -0.88
N MET A 186 -6.32 12.12 -0.90
CA MET A 186 -5.61 11.56 0.25
C MET A 186 -5.64 12.49 1.47
N LYS A 187 -5.43 13.79 1.28
CA LYS A 187 -5.55 14.79 2.35
C LYS A 187 -6.94 14.77 2.96
N ASP A 188 -7.99 14.72 2.13
CA ASP A 188 -9.37 14.73 2.60
C ASP A 188 -9.69 13.48 3.42
N MET A 189 -9.23 12.31 2.97
CA MET A 189 -9.30 11.06 3.74
C MET A 189 -8.69 11.19 5.14
N PHE A 190 -7.53 11.83 5.28
CA PHE A 190 -6.89 12.04 6.59
C PHE A 190 -7.51 13.18 7.41
N THR A 191 -8.23 14.11 6.76
CA THR A 191 -8.93 15.21 7.45
C THR A 191 -10.23 14.73 8.07
N GLU A 192 -10.85 13.71 7.48
CA GLU A 192 -12.01 12.97 8.01
C GLU A 192 -11.60 12.03 9.16
N LYS A 193 -10.99 12.60 10.21
CA LYS A 193 -10.31 11.91 11.31
C LYS A 193 -11.11 10.77 11.94
N GLU A 194 -12.40 10.98 12.19
CA GLU A 194 -13.25 9.98 12.84
C GLU A 194 -13.56 8.81 11.89
N LEU A 195 -13.85 9.09 10.63
CA LEU A 195 -14.07 8.07 9.61
C LEU A 195 -12.80 7.26 9.38
N MET A 196 -11.65 7.92 9.23
CA MET A 196 -10.36 7.26 9.04
C MET A 196 -10.03 6.34 10.21
N CYS A 197 -10.14 6.84 11.44
CA CYS A 197 -9.87 6.02 12.62
C CYS A 197 -10.90 4.90 12.83
N SER A 198 -12.15 5.10 12.42
CA SER A 198 -13.17 4.03 12.40
C SER A 198 -12.85 2.97 11.35
N ASN A 199 -12.38 3.38 10.16
CA ASN A 199 -11.94 2.46 9.11
C ASN A 199 -10.67 1.69 9.50
N MET A 200 -9.83 2.26 10.37
CA MET A 200 -8.72 1.57 11.04
C MET A 200 -9.18 0.72 12.24
N GLY A 201 -10.47 0.77 12.58
CA GLY A 201 -11.06 0.14 13.76
C GLY A 201 -10.57 0.73 15.10
N LEU A 202 -9.86 1.85 15.11
CA LEU A 202 -9.35 2.50 16.33
C LEU A 202 -10.44 3.35 17.03
N CYS A 203 -11.52 3.67 16.32
CA CYS A 203 -12.74 4.26 16.87
C CYS A 203 -13.94 3.31 16.71
N SER A 204 -14.99 3.57 17.49
CA SER A 204 -16.30 2.94 17.28
C SER A 204 -16.81 3.25 15.88
N ALA A 205 -17.40 2.26 15.20
CA ALA A 205 -17.93 2.45 13.86
C ALA A 205 -19.08 3.47 13.88
N THR A 206 -18.86 4.66 13.32
CA THR A 206 -19.89 5.71 13.22
C THR A 206 -20.54 5.80 11.84
N SER A 207 -20.04 5.07 10.85
CA SER A 207 -20.59 5.04 9.49
C SER A 207 -20.52 3.65 8.85
N LYS A 208 -21.39 3.43 7.87
CA LYS A 208 -21.29 2.24 7.01
C LYS A 208 -20.00 2.34 6.18
N PRO A 209 -19.25 1.25 6.01
CA PRO A 209 -18.13 1.20 5.07
C PRO A 209 -18.57 1.73 3.70
N ALA A 210 -17.66 2.41 2.99
CA ALA A 210 -17.90 2.77 1.60
C ALA A 210 -18.33 1.51 0.84
N ALA A 211 -19.51 1.55 0.24
CA ALA A 211 -20.05 0.37 -0.44
C ALA A 211 -19.28 0.16 -1.73
N ARG A 212 -18.58 -0.96 -1.83
CA ARG A 212 -17.99 -1.44 -3.07
C ARG A 212 -19.11 -1.76 -4.07
N GLU A 213 -19.02 -1.18 -5.25
CA GLU A 213 -19.87 -1.56 -6.37
C GLU A 213 -19.23 -2.74 -7.10
N ALA A 214 -19.98 -3.83 -7.23
CA ALA A 214 -19.55 -4.95 -8.05
C ALA A 214 -19.53 -4.53 -9.53
N PRO A 215 -18.56 -4.98 -10.33
CA PRO A 215 -18.57 -4.72 -11.76
C PRO A 215 -19.87 -5.20 -12.41
N LYS A 216 -20.50 -4.33 -13.22
CA LYS A 216 -21.79 -4.63 -13.89
C LYS A 216 -21.65 -5.64 -15.04
N GLN A 217 -20.45 -5.80 -15.58
CA GLN A 217 -20.11 -6.72 -16.66
C GLN A 217 -18.73 -7.34 -16.42
N PRO A 218 -18.39 -8.48 -17.02
CA PRO A 218 -17.04 -9.05 -16.98
C PRO A 218 -16.01 -8.10 -17.60
N ALA A 219 -14.77 -8.12 -17.08
CA ALA A 219 -13.69 -7.28 -17.61
C ALA A 219 -13.46 -7.51 -19.10
N SER A 220 -13.60 -8.77 -19.56
CA SER A 220 -13.46 -9.10 -20.98
C SER A 220 -14.50 -8.44 -21.88
N GLU A 221 -15.75 -8.25 -21.44
CA GLU A 221 -16.79 -7.55 -22.21
C GLU A 221 -16.51 -6.05 -22.26
N MET A 222 -16.07 -5.48 -21.13
CA MET A 222 -15.59 -4.11 -21.10
C MET A 222 -14.42 -3.91 -22.08
N TRP A 223 -13.41 -4.78 -22.08
CA TRP A 223 -12.26 -4.65 -22.99
C TRP A 223 -12.62 -4.86 -24.47
N LYS A 224 -13.69 -5.59 -24.77
CA LYS A 224 -14.22 -5.74 -26.13
C LYS A 224 -14.85 -4.47 -26.66
N SER A 225 -15.40 -3.61 -25.80
CA SER A 225 -16.02 -2.35 -26.23
C SER A 225 -15.01 -1.33 -26.79
N MET A 226 -13.72 -1.53 -26.55
CA MET A 226 -12.64 -0.73 -27.14
C MET A 226 -12.52 -0.90 -28.66
N GLY A 227 -13.12 -1.95 -29.24
CA GLY A 227 -13.19 -2.17 -30.69
C GLY A 227 -12.07 -3.04 -31.24
N MET A 228 -11.89 -2.97 -32.56
CA MET A 228 -10.95 -3.79 -33.34
C MET A 228 -9.89 -2.93 -34.02
N VAL A 229 -8.68 -3.48 -34.14
CA VAL A 229 -7.58 -2.95 -34.96
C VAL A 229 -7.51 -3.76 -36.24
N LYS A 230 -7.45 -3.07 -37.38
CA LYS A 230 -7.13 -3.70 -38.67
C LYS A 230 -5.62 -3.71 -38.85
N THR A 231 -5.06 -4.88 -39.07
CA THR A 231 -3.64 -5.12 -39.29
C THR A 231 -3.42 -5.75 -40.67
N SER A 232 -2.17 -5.77 -41.13
CA SER A 232 -1.79 -6.52 -42.34
C SER A 232 -2.18 -8.01 -42.30
N ASN A 233 -2.27 -8.62 -41.11
CA ASN A 233 -2.55 -10.04 -40.92
C ASN A 233 -4.00 -10.36 -40.47
N GLY A 234 -4.89 -9.36 -40.43
CA GLY A 234 -6.28 -9.53 -40.03
C GLY A 234 -6.77 -8.51 -39.01
N GLU A 235 -7.87 -8.82 -38.34
CA GLU A 235 -8.46 -7.98 -37.30
C GLU A 235 -8.16 -8.55 -35.90
N GLU A 236 -7.77 -7.68 -34.97
CA GLU A 236 -7.48 -8.05 -33.57
C GLU A 236 -8.22 -7.11 -32.61
N LEU A 237 -8.56 -7.58 -31.42
CA LEU A 237 -9.12 -6.70 -30.39
C LEU A 237 -8.12 -5.59 -30.05
N MET A 238 -8.61 -4.35 -29.97
CA MET A 238 -7.81 -3.20 -29.55
C MET A 238 -7.13 -3.42 -28.21
N SER A 239 -7.89 -3.97 -27.25
CA SER A 239 -7.36 -4.33 -25.93
C SER A 239 -6.27 -5.38 -25.99
N CYS A 240 -6.35 -6.35 -26.91
CA CYS A 240 -5.30 -7.34 -27.12
C CYS A 240 -4.06 -6.71 -27.77
N PHE A 241 -4.26 -5.86 -28.77
CA PHE A 241 -3.19 -5.13 -29.45
C PHE A 241 -2.39 -4.24 -28.49
N GLU A 242 -3.06 -3.34 -27.78
CA GLU A 242 -2.43 -2.40 -26.83
C GLU A 242 -1.75 -3.12 -25.68
N CYS A 243 -2.39 -4.18 -25.15
CA CYS A 243 -1.79 -5.00 -24.12
C CYS A 243 -0.53 -5.71 -24.62
N THR A 244 -0.59 -6.35 -25.79
CA THR A 244 0.54 -7.14 -26.32
C THR A 244 1.73 -6.24 -26.60
N LEU A 245 1.49 -5.07 -27.21
CA LEU A 245 2.52 -4.07 -27.46
C LEU A 245 3.18 -3.60 -26.16
N SER A 246 2.37 -3.28 -25.14
CA SER A 246 2.85 -2.84 -23.84
C SER A 246 3.63 -3.92 -23.10
N ALA A 247 3.12 -5.16 -23.12
CA ALA A 247 3.74 -6.30 -22.45
C ALA A 247 5.06 -6.72 -23.12
N ASP A 248 5.12 -6.72 -24.46
CA ASP A 248 6.37 -6.97 -25.20
C ASP A 248 7.43 -5.91 -24.86
N ALA A 249 7.04 -4.63 -24.84
CA ALA A 249 7.95 -3.54 -24.47
C ALA A 249 8.48 -3.68 -23.03
N LEU A 250 7.60 -4.02 -22.07
CA LEU A 250 7.99 -4.25 -20.67
C LEU A 250 8.89 -5.47 -20.50
N LEU A 251 8.60 -6.58 -21.20
CA LEU A 251 9.45 -7.78 -21.19
C LEU A 251 10.85 -7.47 -21.73
N GLN A 252 10.94 -6.73 -22.85
CA GLN A 252 12.24 -6.29 -23.37
C GLN A 252 12.99 -5.43 -22.37
N GLU A 253 12.32 -4.49 -21.71
CA GLU A 253 12.95 -3.67 -20.67
C GLU A 253 13.46 -4.50 -19.49
N PHE A 254 12.69 -5.49 -19.03
CA PHE A 254 13.14 -6.42 -17.98
C PHE A 254 14.33 -7.26 -18.41
N ILE A 255 14.37 -7.72 -19.67
CA ILE A 255 15.51 -8.43 -20.24
C ILE A 255 16.73 -7.50 -20.27
N ASP A 256 16.60 -6.29 -20.79
CA ASP A 256 17.71 -5.34 -20.93
C ASP A 256 18.26 -4.89 -19.57
N LYS A 257 17.39 -4.67 -18.58
CA LYS A 257 17.75 -4.20 -17.23
C LYS A 257 17.96 -5.32 -16.22
N ARG A 258 17.97 -6.59 -16.64
CA ARG A 258 18.09 -7.76 -15.75
C ARG A 258 19.29 -7.72 -14.79
N GLN A 259 20.39 -7.07 -15.18
CA GLN A 259 21.54 -6.93 -14.29
C GLN A 259 21.23 -6.03 -13.09
N GLY A 260 20.56 -4.90 -13.32
CA GLY A 260 20.12 -4.03 -12.23
C GLY A 260 19.13 -4.75 -11.30
N THR A 261 18.19 -5.52 -11.87
CA THR A 261 17.30 -6.37 -11.07
C THR A 261 18.06 -7.43 -10.27
N ALA A 262 19.11 -8.03 -10.83
CA ALA A 262 19.96 -8.98 -10.13
C ALA A 262 20.68 -8.33 -8.93
N ASP A 263 21.24 -7.13 -9.12
CA ASP A 263 21.93 -6.37 -8.08
C ASP A 263 20.96 -5.96 -6.94
N ASP A 264 19.72 -5.58 -7.29
CA ASP A 264 18.65 -5.30 -6.31
C ASP A 264 18.29 -6.54 -5.49
N ILE A 265 18.13 -7.70 -6.15
CA ILE A 265 17.84 -8.97 -5.46
C ILE A 265 19.00 -9.34 -4.53
N GLN A 266 20.25 -9.19 -4.96
CA GLN A 266 21.42 -9.43 -4.13
C GLN A 266 21.38 -8.58 -2.86
N THR A 267 21.09 -7.28 -3.01
CA THR A 267 21.00 -6.33 -1.91
C THR A 267 19.89 -6.71 -0.91
N VAL A 268 18.72 -7.13 -1.40
CA VAL A 268 17.58 -7.45 -0.54
C VAL A 268 17.73 -8.82 0.14
N ALA A 269 18.27 -9.82 -0.57
CA ALA A 269 18.37 -11.19 -0.10
C ALA A 269 19.60 -11.41 0.78
N CYS A 270 20.79 -11.01 0.33
CA CYS A 270 22.05 -11.36 1.00
C CYS A 270 22.30 -10.54 2.26
N ASN A 271 21.80 -9.31 2.35
CA ASN A 271 21.91 -8.49 3.56
C ASN A 271 21.08 -9.02 4.74
N LYS A 272 20.13 -9.93 4.49
CA LYS A 272 19.30 -10.56 5.53
C LYS A 272 19.82 -11.94 5.95
N MET A 273 20.86 -12.44 5.30
CA MET A 273 21.47 -13.72 5.64
C MET A 273 22.29 -13.61 6.93
N VAL A 274 22.43 -14.72 7.64
CA VAL A 274 23.33 -14.79 8.81
C VAL A 274 24.74 -14.44 8.35
N ALA A 275 25.46 -13.60 9.11
CA ALA A 275 26.70 -12.94 8.68
C ALA A 275 27.72 -13.84 7.97
N ASN A 276 27.85 -15.12 8.37
CA ASN A 276 28.81 -16.06 7.77
C ASN A 276 28.44 -16.53 6.34
N TRP A 277 27.23 -16.22 5.85
CA TRP A 277 26.71 -16.67 4.55
C TRP A 277 26.61 -15.53 3.55
N THR A 278 26.84 -14.29 3.98
CA THR A 278 26.67 -13.10 3.14
C THR A 278 27.57 -13.14 1.91
N ASP A 279 28.85 -13.47 2.08
CA ASP A 279 29.81 -13.54 0.97
C ASP A 279 29.42 -14.62 -0.05
N GLY A 280 29.13 -15.84 0.42
CA GLY A 280 28.68 -16.93 -0.46
C GLY A 280 27.34 -16.66 -1.14
N CYS A 281 26.43 -15.94 -0.49
CA CYS A 281 25.18 -15.48 -1.11
C CYS A 281 25.45 -14.46 -2.21
N ASN A 282 26.31 -13.47 -1.94
CA ASN A 282 26.69 -12.44 -2.90
C ASN A 282 27.31 -13.08 -4.16
N ASP A 283 28.25 -13.99 -3.99
CA ASP A 283 28.89 -14.72 -5.10
C ASP A 283 27.85 -15.51 -5.91
N PHE A 284 26.97 -16.26 -5.24
CA PHE A 284 25.94 -17.05 -5.90
C PHE A 284 24.96 -16.19 -6.70
N VAL A 285 24.41 -15.13 -6.10
CA VAL A 285 23.45 -14.24 -6.77
C VAL A 285 24.14 -13.53 -7.94
N HIS A 286 25.35 -13.00 -7.74
CA HIS A 286 26.11 -12.32 -8.79
C HIS A 286 26.36 -13.21 -10.00
N MET A 287 26.72 -14.48 -9.80
CA MET A 287 27.02 -15.41 -10.90
C MET A 287 25.79 -15.90 -11.66
N TYR A 288 24.67 -16.15 -10.97
CA TYR A 288 23.54 -16.88 -11.57
C TYR A 288 22.31 -16.01 -11.85
N MET A 289 22.08 -14.95 -11.07
CA MET A 289 20.78 -14.26 -11.06
C MET A 289 20.45 -13.61 -12.41
N SER A 290 21.43 -12.98 -13.06
CA SER A 290 21.23 -12.38 -14.39
C SER A 290 20.77 -13.41 -15.43
N THR A 291 21.37 -14.61 -15.42
CA THR A 291 20.99 -15.73 -16.30
C THR A 291 19.62 -16.31 -15.93
N VAL A 292 19.32 -16.46 -14.64
CA VAL A 292 18.01 -16.96 -14.18
C VAL A 292 16.89 -15.99 -14.57
N LEU A 293 17.09 -14.68 -14.38
CA LEU A 293 16.15 -13.65 -14.80
C LEU A 293 15.95 -13.67 -16.32
N PHE A 294 17.05 -13.76 -17.09
CA PHE A 294 16.96 -13.88 -18.55
C PHE A 294 16.11 -15.09 -18.97
N LEU A 295 16.38 -16.27 -18.42
CA LEU A 295 15.62 -17.48 -18.74
C LEU A 295 14.16 -17.37 -18.31
N THR A 296 13.90 -16.73 -17.17
CA THR A 296 12.53 -16.52 -16.65
C THR A 296 11.75 -15.56 -17.53
N TYR A 297 12.31 -14.42 -17.92
CA TYR A 297 11.62 -13.45 -18.78
C TYR A 297 11.32 -14.01 -20.16
N ASN A 298 12.23 -14.83 -20.73
CA ASN A 298 12.01 -15.49 -22.02
C ASN A 298 10.95 -16.61 -21.97
N GLN A 299 10.43 -17.00 -20.79
CA GLN A 299 9.28 -17.91 -20.70
C GLN A 299 7.95 -17.19 -20.97
N PHE A 300 7.96 -15.86 -21.03
CA PHE A 300 6.77 -15.06 -21.29
C PHE A 300 6.90 -14.36 -22.65
N ASP A 301 5.76 -14.21 -23.30
CA ASP A 301 5.56 -13.30 -24.42
C ASP A 301 4.36 -12.39 -24.12
N GLY A 302 4.28 -11.23 -24.79
CA GLY A 302 3.24 -10.24 -24.52
C GLY A 302 1.83 -10.82 -24.67
N ARG A 303 1.58 -11.69 -25.65
CA ARG A 303 0.26 -12.27 -25.86
C ARG A 303 -0.10 -13.29 -24.78
N GLY A 304 0.84 -14.12 -24.35
CA GLY A 304 0.66 -15.04 -23.24
C GLY A 304 0.22 -14.28 -21.98
N ILE A 305 0.91 -13.17 -21.67
CA ILE A 305 0.54 -12.27 -20.58
C ILE A 305 -0.87 -11.69 -20.80
N CYS A 306 -1.17 -11.17 -21.98
CA CYS A 306 -2.46 -10.53 -22.27
C CYS A 306 -3.64 -11.52 -22.33
N THR A 307 -3.39 -12.78 -22.66
CA THR A 307 -4.38 -13.86 -22.58
C THR A 307 -4.65 -14.22 -21.12
N MET A 308 -3.61 -14.26 -20.27
CA MET A 308 -3.78 -14.42 -18.82
C MET A 308 -4.53 -13.25 -18.19
N MET A 309 -4.32 -12.02 -18.68
CA MET A 309 -5.04 -10.83 -18.23
C MET A 309 -6.44 -10.66 -18.87
N HIS A 310 -6.86 -11.61 -19.71
CA HIS A 310 -8.16 -11.59 -20.42
C HIS A 310 -8.36 -10.38 -21.36
N SER A 311 -7.27 -9.77 -21.82
CA SER A 311 -7.27 -8.72 -22.86
C SER A 311 -7.28 -9.33 -24.27
N CYS A 312 -6.82 -10.57 -24.44
CA CYS A 312 -6.83 -11.31 -25.70
C CYS A 312 -7.81 -12.49 -25.66
N GLU A 313 -8.42 -12.81 -26.81
CA GLU A 313 -9.12 -14.08 -26.99
C GLU A 313 -8.13 -15.24 -27.19
N LYS A 314 -8.55 -16.47 -26.87
CA LYS A 314 -7.76 -17.70 -27.09
C LYS A 314 -7.72 -18.13 -28.57
N LYS A 315 -7.44 -17.19 -29.48
CA LYS A 315 -7.30 -17.39 -30.93
C LYS A 315 -5.85 -17.18 -31.36
N GLU A 316 -5.51 -17.59 -32.59
CA GLU A 316 -4.21 -17.34 -33.21
C GLU A 316 -3.88 -15.84 -33.31
N ASN A 317 -2.58 -15.53 -33.35
CA ASN A 317 -2.06 -14.19 -33.15
C ASN A 317 -1.77 -13.47 -34.46
N ALA A 318 -2.65 -12.55 -34.87
CA ALA A 318 -2.41 -11.66 -36.01
C ALA A 318 -1.17 -10.75 -35.81
N LEU A 319 -0.69 -10.60 -34.58
CA LEU A 319 0.40 -9.65 -34.23
C LEU A 319 1.81 -10.24 -34.29
N VAL A 320 2.00 -11.56 -34.44
CA VAL A 320 3.34 -12.18 -34.44
C VAL A 320 4.17 -11.70 -35.62
N GLU A 321 3.55 -11.58 -36.79
CA GLU A 321 4.26 -11.31 -38.05
C GLU A 321 4.33 -9.81 -38.40
N MET A 322 3.82 -8.93 -37.54
CA MET A 322 3.83 -7.49 -37.80
C MET A 322 5.18 -6.86 -37.47
N ALA A 323 5.69 -6.05 -38.39
CA ALA A 323 6.88 -5.25 -38.15
C ALA A 323 6.65 -4.25 -37.00
N MET A 324 7.66 -4.02 -36.16
CA MET A 324 7.58 -3.05 -35.05
C MET A 324 7.19 -1.65 -35.54
N SER A 325 7.59 -1.26 -36.75
CA SER A 325 7.19 0.00 -37.37
C SER A 325 5.68 0.09 -37.64
N GLU A 326 5.05 -1.01 -38.07
CA GLU A 326 3.60 -1.09 -38.27
C GLU A 326 2.88 -1.01 -36.93
N LYS A 327 3.35 -1.75 -35.91
CA LYS A 327 2.80 -1.69 -34.55
C LYS A 327 2.81 -0.26 -33.98
N VAL A 328 3.89 0.49 -34.20
CA VAL A 328 4.01 1.88 -33.75
C VAL A 328 3.03 2.82 -34.47
N MET A 329 2.86 2.66 -35.80
CA MET A 329 1.92 3.48 -36.58
C MET A 329 0.47 3.25 -36.15
N LEU A 330 0.08 1.99 -35.99
CA LEU A 330 -1.25 1.60 -35.53
C LEU A 330 -1.53 2.14 -34.12
N GLY A 331 -0.55 2.11 -33.22
CA GLY A 331 -0.70 2.71 -31.89
C GLY A 331 -1.10 4.19 -31.94
N CYS A 332 -0.53 4.97 -32.87
CA CYS A 332 -0.91 6.37 -33.04
C CYS A 332 -2.33 6.54 -33.61
N GLU A 333 -2.68 5.78 -34.66
CA GLU A 333 -4.02 5.83 -35.28
C GLU A 333 -5.12 5.45 -34.28
N ASN A 334 -4.83 4.49 -33.41
CA ASN A 334 -5.77 3.93 -32.45
C ASN A 334 -5.79 4.65 -31.09
N CYS A 335 -4.81 5.51 -30.80
CA CYS A 335 -4.72 6.23 -29.54
C CYS A 335 -6.03 6.97 -29.20
N LYS A 336 -6.66 7.62 -30.20
CA LYS A 336 -7.95 8.32 -30.01
C LYS A 336 -9.09 7.40 -29.59
N ALA A 337 -9.09 6.15 -30.05
CA ALA A 337 -10.08 5.15 -29.63
C ALA A 337 -9.85 4.76 -28.17
N VAL A 338 -8.59 4.66 -27.74
CA VAL A 338 -8.23 4.43 -26.33
C VAL A 338 -8.68 5.61 -25.46
N GLU A 339 -8.41 6.86 -25.85
CA GLU A 339 -8.91 8.04 -25.12
C GLU A 339 -10.44 8.03 -25.00
N HIS A 340 -11.15 7.76 -26.09
CA HIS A 340 -12.59 7.67 -26.08
C HIS A 340 -13.11 6.58 -25.12
N PHE A 341 -12.46 5.42 -25.13
CA PHE A 341 -12.78 4.33 -24.24
C PHE A 341 -12.61 4.74 -22.76
N PHE A 342 -11.49 5.36 -22.38
CA PHE A 342 -11.27 5.83 -21.00
C PHE A 342 -12.27 6.91 -20.57
N ALA A 343 -12.62 7.83 -21.48
CA ALA A 343 -13.61 8.87 -21.21
C ALA A 343 -15.00 8.29 -20.91
N GLN A 344 -15.40 7.23 -21.61
CA GLN A 344 -16.73 6.63 -21.48
C GLN A 344 -16.85 5.57 -20.38
N ASN A 345 -15.75 4.88 -20.04
CA ASN A 345 -15.80 3.68 -19.19
C ASN A 345 -15.28 3.89 -17.76
N GLN A 346 -15.18 5.14 -17.28
CA GLN A 346 -14.59 5.45 -15.97
C GLN A 346 -15.22 4.70 -14.78
N GLU A 347 -16.55 4.54 -14.75
CA GLU A 347 -17.25 3.83 -13.67
C GLU A 347 -16.94 2.33 -13.71
N ALA A 348 -16.92 1.75 -14.92
CA ALA A 348 -16.61 0.34 -15.11
C ALA A 348 -15.15 0.06 -14.74
N LEU A 349 -14.22 0.89 -15.22
CA LEU A 349 -12.79 0.83 -14.88
C LEU A 349 -12.56 0.95 -13.37
N HIS A 350 -13.24 1.90 -12.72
CA HIS A 350 -13.24 2.05 -11.27
C HIS A 350 -13.71 0.78 -10.56
N SER A 351 -14.88 0.25 -10.92
CA SER A 351 -15.43 -0.95 -10.27
C SER A 351 -14.51 -2.17 -10.39
N HIS A 352 -13.93 -2.41 -11.58
CA HIS A 352 -12.98 -3.49 -11.81
C HIS A 352 -11.67 -3.29 -11.03
N ALA A 353 -11.15 -2.07 -11.00
CA ALA A 353 -9.93 -1.77 -10.24
C ALA A 353 -10.13 -1.97 -8.74
N VAL A 354 -11.26 -1.53 -8.19
CA VAL A 354 -11.60 -1.76 -6.77
C VAL A 354 -11.76 -3.24 -6.48
N ASP A 355 -12.47 -3.99 -7.32
CA ASP A 355 -12.66 -5.43 -7.14
C ASP A 355 -11.32 -6.19 -7.14
N GLY A 356 -10.43 -5.86 -8.09
CA GLY A 356 -9.10 -6.44 -8.18
C GLY A 356 -8.20 -6.09 -7.00
N LEU A 357 -8.14 -4.81 -6.61
CA LEU A 357 -7.33 -4.37 -5.45
C LEU A 357 -7.86 -4.93 -4.13
N TYR A 358 -9.18 -5.01 -3.97
CA TYR A 358 -9.79 -5.59 -2.79
C TYR A 358 -9.44 -7.07 -2.62
N SER A 359 -9.67 -7.87 -3.66
CA SER A 359 -9.45 -9.32 -3.63
C SER A 359 -7.97 -9.70 -3.50
N ASN A 360 -7.07 -8.93 -4.13
CA ASN A 360 -5.65 -9.27 -4.17
C ASN A 360 -4.81 -8.58 -3.10
N VAL A 361 -5.28 -7.45 -2.55
CA VAL A 361 -4.53 -6.64 -1.57
C VAL A 361 -5.30 -6.54 -0.27
N CYS A 362 -6.46 -5.86 -0.26
CA CYS A 362 -7.11 -5.49 1.00
C CYS A 362 -7.59 -6.68 1.84
N GLN A 363 -8.15 -7.73 1.21
CA GLN A 363 -8.60 -8.94 1.92
C GLN A 363 -7.45 -9.73 2.56
N LYS A 364 -6.22 -9.54 2.06
CA LYS A 364 -5.01 -10.18 2.59
C LYS A 364 -4.36 -9.34 3.69
N LEU A 365 -4.89 -8.17 4.01
CA LEU A 365 -4.39 -7.38 5.13
C LEU A 365 -5.09 -7.82 6.43
N PRO A 366 -4.44 -7.67 7.60
CA PRO A 366 -5.11 -7.79 8.89
C PRO A 366 -6.38 -6.94 8.91
N THR A 367 -7.46 -7.43 9.52
CA THR A 367 -8.82 -6.86 9.41
C THR A 367 -8.85 -5.33 9.48
N ALA A 368 -8.13 -4.74 10.44
CA ALA A 368 -8.09 -3.30 10.64
C ALA A 368 -7.41 -2.51 9.50
N LEU A 369 -6.37 -3.08 8.88
CA LEU A 369 -5.74 -2.51 7.70
C LEU A 369 -6.53 -2.83 6.43
N GLY A 370 -7.23 -3.97 6.40
CA GLY A 370 -8.08 -4.36 5.27
C GLY A 370 -9.26 -3.42 5.08
N THR A 371 -9.95 -3.04 6.16
CA THR A 371 -11.07 -2.07 6.12
C THR A 371 -10.60 -0.67 5.71
N MET A 372 -9.45 -0.22 6.22
CA MET A 372 -8.84 1.03 5.79
C MET A 372 -8.45 0.99 4.31
N CYS A 373 -7.79 -0.09 3.87
CA CYS A 373 -7.41 -0.31 2.48
C CYS A 373 -8.63 -0.23 1.56
N GLU A 374 -9.71 -0.94 1.87
CA GLU A 374 -10.94 -0.96 1.07
C GLU A 374 -11.54 0.45 0.92
N ALA A 375 -11.70 1.18 2.03
CA ALA A 375 -12.22 2.54 2.01
C ALA A 375 -11.33 3.48 1.18
N SER A 376 -10.01 3.37 1.30
CA SER A 376 -9.05 4.19 0.56
C SER A 376 -9.02 3.87 -0.93
N ILE A 377 -9.03 2.60 -1.34
CA ILE A 377 -9.02 2.24 -2.76
C ILE A 377 -10.29 2.70 -3.47
N ILE A 378 -11.45 2.67 -2.80
CA ILE A 378 -12.72 3.13 -3.39
C ILE A 378 -12.62 4.62 -3.74
N ARG A 379 -12.18 5.46 -2.78
CA ARG A 379 -12.07 6.89 -2.99
C ARG A 379 -11.01 7.26 -4.01
N LEU A 380 -9.80 6.71 -3.85
CA LEU A 380 -8.67 7.04 -4.73
C LEU A 380 -8.89 6.56 -6.16
N SER A 381 -9.42 5.35 -6.35
CA SER A 381 -9.70 4.86 -7.71
C SER A 381 -10.81 5.67 -8.38
N ARG A 382 -11.87 6.07 -7.65
CA ARG A 382 -12.92 6.92 -8.20
C ARG A 382 -12.34 8.25 -8.70
N LYS A 383 -11.54 8.91 -7.86
CA LYS A 383 -10.86 10.16 -8.24
C LYS A 383 -9.89 9.96 -9.41
N PHE A 384 -9.12 8.88 -9.40
CA PHE A 384 -8.17 8.53 -10.47
C PHE A 384 -8.87 8.37 -11.82
N PHE A 385 -9.91 7.54 -11.90
CA PHE A 385 -10.59 7.26 -13.17
C PHE A 385 -11.42 8.45 -13.65
N ALA A 386 -12.04 9.22 -12.75
CA ALA A 386 -12.69 10.46 -13.12
C ALA A 386 -11.71 11.46 -13.74
N ARG A 387 -10.55 11.66 -13.10
CA ARG A 387 -9.55 12.58 -13.62
C ARG A 387 -8.90 12.09 -14.92
N THR A 388 -8.72 10.78 -15.05
CA THR A 388 -8.22 10.15 -16.28
C THR A 388 -9.23 10.30 -17.43
N ALA A 389 -10.53 10.16 -17.14
CA ALA A 389 -11.59 10.35 -18.13
C ALA A 389 -11.68 11.81 -18.60
N ASP A 390 -11.57 12.79 -17.70
CA ASP A 390 -11.49 14.20 -18.06
C ASP A 390 -10.29 14.50 -18.97
N LEU A 391 -9.13 13.93 -18.63
CA LEU A 391 -7.93 14.09 -19.42
C LEU A 391 -8.07 13.43 -20.80
N ALA A 392 -8.63 12.23 -20.87
CA ALA A 392 -8.86 11.51 -22.12
C ALA A 392 -9.87 12.24 -23.01
N ALA A 393 -10.94 12.80 -22.43
CA ALA A 393 -11.93 13.60 -23.14
C ALA A 393 -11.34 14.88 -23.76
N SER A 394 -10.25 15.41 -23.18
CA SER A 394 -9.54 16.57 -23.72
C SER A 394 -8.67 16.27 -24.95
N GLY A 395 -8.36 14.99 -25.23
CA GLY A 395 -7.47 14.58 -26.32
C GLY A 395 -5.98 14.89 -26.10
N ALA A 396 -5.61 15.35 -24.89
CA ALA A 396 -4.27 15.86 -24.61
C ALA A 396 -3.18 14.79 -24.51
N MET A 397 -3.54 13.51 -24.35
CA MET A 397 -2.55 12.44 -24.26
C MET A 397 -2.07 12.05 -25.66
N CYS A 398 -3.01 11.76 -26.56
CA CYS A 398 -2.70 11.32 -27.91
C CYS A 398 -2.08 12.42 -28.77
N SER A 399 -2.44 13.68 -28.53
CA SER A 399 -1.83 14.83 -29.23
C SER A 399 -0.34 15.05 -28.94
N GLN A 400 0.26 14.26 -28.03
CA GLN A 400 1.69 14.32 -27.70
C GLN A 400 2.46 13.11 -28.19
N MET A 401 1.77 12.02 -28.52
CA MET A 401 2.34 10.78 -29.02
C MET A 401 2.28 10.71 -30.55
N CYS A 402 1.26 11.36 -31.10
CA CYS A 402 1.05 11.74 -32.50
C CYS A 402 1.25 13.26 -32.63
#